data_AF-B2UGV3-F1
#
_entry.id   AF-B2UGV3-F1
#
_cell.length_a   1.000
_cell.length_b   1.000
_cell.length_c   1.000
_cell.angle_alpha   90.00
_cell.angle_beta   90.00
_cell.angle_gamma   90.00
#
_symmetry.space_group_name_H-M   'P 1'
#
loop_
_entity.id
_entity.type
_entity.pdbx_description
1 polymer ?
#
loop_
_entity_poly.entity_id
_entity_poly.type
_entity_poly.pdbx_seq_one_letter_code
_entity_poly.pdbx_strand_id
1 'polypeptide(L)'
;MNLNATLVAQMVVFFILWWVVAKFIWPPLVKALDERAKKIADGLAAADKGKAELELANKRVDQALTEARNEGAQRIADAEKRAQMTADEIKQNAQAEAARIIAQAKAEAEQQTVRARESLRDQVAVLAVKGAEQILKREVNAQVHADLLNQLKAEL
;
A
#
# COMPACT_ATOMS: atom_id res chain seq x y z
N MET A 1 -107.47 1.01 -22.13
CA MET A 1 -107.25 0.80 -20.68
C MET A 1 -107.43 2.15 -20.01
N ASN A 2 -108.48 2.32 -19.20
CA ASN A 2 -108.76 3.60 -18.55
C ASN A 2 -107.57 4.00 -17.67
N LEU A 3 -107.08 5.24 -17.82
CA LEU A 3 -106.16 5.86 -16.87
C LEU A 3 -106.90 6.00 -15.54
N ASN A 4 -106.85 4.95 -14.73
CA ASN A 4 -107.43 4.92 -13.40
C ASN A 4 -106.51 5.68 -12.44
N ALA A 5 -107.08 6.30 -11.40
CA ALA A 5 -106.36 7.04 -10.35
C ALA A 5 -105.18 6.27 -9.73
N THR A 6 -105.19 4.93 -9.84
CA THR A 6 -104.08 4.04 -9.48
C THR A 6 -102.78 4.38 -10.20
N LEU A 7 -102.81 4.77 -11.48
CA LEU A 7 -101.60 5.11 -12.24
C LEU A 7 -100.95 6.39 -11.72
N VAL A 8 -101.75 7.41 -11.39
CA VAL A 8 -101.25 8.67 -10.81
C VAL A 8 -100.66 8.43 -9.43
N ALA A 9 -101.35 7.66 -8.57
CA ALA A 9 -100.83 7.29 -7.25
C ALA A 9 -99.51 6.51 -7.36
N GLN A 10 -99.42 5.57 -8.31
CA GLN A 10 -98.21 4.80 -8.55
C GLN A 10 -97.04 5.65 -9.06
N MET A 11 -97.30 6.68 -9.88
CA MET A 11 -96.27 7.64 -10.28
C MET A 11 -95.75 8.45 -9.08
N VAL A 12 -96.65 8.93 -8.21
CA VAL A 12 -96.25 9.67 -7.00
C VAL A 12 -95.37 8.80 -6.09
N VAL A 13 -95.77 7.54 -5.85
CA VAL A 13 -94.97 6.59 -5.07
C VAL A 13 -93.63 6.31 -5.74
N PHE A 14 -93.59 6.13 -7.07
CA PHE A 14 -92.35 5.94 -7.81
C PHE A 14 -91.40 7.14 -7.67
N PHE A 15 -91.89 8.37 -7.79
CA PHE A 15 -91.06 9.57 -7.63
C PHE A 15 -90.56 9.75 -6.18
N ILE A 16 -91.38 9.43 -5.18
CA ILE A 16 -90.95 9.45 -3.77
C ILE A 16 -89.85 8.41 -3.54
N LEU A 17 -90.04 7.17 -4.01
CA LEU A 17 -89.03 6.12 -3.89
C LEU A 17 -87.75 6.48 -4.64
N TRP A 18 -87.86 7.01 -5.86
CA TRP A 18 -86.73 7.50 -6.64
C TRP A 18 -85.97 8.60 -5.91
N TRP A 19 -86.68 9.56 -5.31
CA TRP A 19 -86.06 10.63 -4.53
C TRP A 19 -85.35 10.10 -3.28
N VAL A 20 -85.96 9.15 -2.56
CA VAL A 20 -85.35 8.50 -1.40
C VAL A 20 -84.10 7.71 -1.82
N VAL A 21 -84.16 6.94 -2.90
CA VAL A 21 -83.01 6.19 -3.41
C VAL A 21 -81.89 7.14 -3.85
N ALA A 22 -82.22 8.18 -4.62
CA ALA A 22 -81.25 9.16 -5.11
C ALA A 22 -80.61 9.97 -3.98
N LYS A 23 -81.36 10.30 -2.91
CA LYS A 23 -80.87 11.15 -1.81
C LYS A 23 -80.26 10.38 -0.65
N PHE A 24 -80.77 9.20 -0.30
CA PHE A 24 -80.36 8.45 0.89
C PHE A 24 -79.55 7.20 0.60
N ILE A 25 -79.79 6.49 -0.51
CA ILE A 25 -79.14 5.20 -0.80
C ILE A 25 -77.95 5.37 -1.74
N TRP A 26 -78.10 6.19 -2.79
CA TRP A 26 -77.05 6.42 -3.78
C TRP A 26 -75.78 7.07 -3.17
N PRO A 27 -75.86 8.12 -2.32
CA PRO A 27 -74.66 8.76 -1.81
C PRO A 27 -73.80 7.84 -0.91
N PRO A 28 -74.35 7.06 0.04
CA PRO A 28 -73.57 6.08 0.80
C PRO A 28 -72.95 4.98 -0.09
N LEU A 29 -73.67 4.53 -1.12
CA LEU A 29 -73.17 3.49 -2.03
C LEU A 29 -71.97 3.99 -2.85
N VAL A 30 -72.08 5.17 -3.46
CA VAL A 30 -70.97 5.79 -4.20
C VAL A 30 -69.80 6.07 -3.26
N LYS A 31 -70.04 6.61 -2.07
CA LYS A 31 -68.99 6.85 -1.07
C LYS A 31 -68.24 5.56 -0.70
N ALA A 32 -68.94 4.44 -0.53
CA ALA A 32 -68.31 3.15 -0.23
C ALA A 32 -67.47 2.61 -1.40
N LEU A 33 -67.94 2.80 -2.65
CA LEU A 33 -67.19 2.44 -3.85
C LEU A 33 -65.95 3.32 -4.04
N ASP A 34 -66.08 4.63 -3.83
CA ASP A 34 -64.97 5.59 -3.91
C ASP A 34 -63.92 5.33 -2.81
N GLU A 35 -64.33 5.05 -1.58
CA GLU A 35 -63.41 4.72 -0.50
C GLU A 35 -62.63 3.42 -0.80
N ARG A 36 -63.30 2.42 -1.39
CA ARG A 36 -62.64 1.18 -1.83
C ARG A 36 -61.69 1.45 -2.99
N ALA A 37 -62.11 2.21 -3.99
CA ALA A 37 -61.27 2.56 -5.14
C ALA A 37 -60.02 3.34 -4.69
N LYS A 38 -60.20 4.29 -3.77
CA LYS A 38 -59.11 5.05 -3.16
C LYS A 38 -58.14 4.16 -2.37
N LYS A 39 -58.64 3.27 -1.50
CA LYS A 39 -57.78 2.33 -0.75
C LYS A 39 -56.96 1.41 -1.67
N ILE A 40 -57.57 0.94 -2.76
CA ILE A 40 -56.88 0.12 -3.76
C ILE A 40 -55.82 0.95 -4.49
N ALA A 41 -56.17 2.15 -4.95
CA ALA A 41 -55.23 3.05 -5.64
C ALA A 41 -54.03 3.44 -4.74
N ASP A 42 -54.30 3.83 -3.49
CA ASP A 42 -53.27 4.16 -2.50
C ASP A 42 -52.39 2.94 -2.18
N GLY A 43 -52.99 1.75 -2.09
CA GLY A 43 -52.28 0.48 -1.87
C GLY A 43 -51.38 0.08 -3.03
N LEU A 44 -51.85 0.18 -4.28
CA LEU A 44 -51.03 -0.07 -5.46
C LEU A 44 -49.90 0.97 -5.58
N ALA A 45 -50.20 2.26 -5.37
CA ALA A 45 -49.20 3.31 -5.42
C ALA A 45 -48.11 3.12 -4.34
N ALA A 46 -48.48 2.70 -3.13
CA ALA A 46 -47.53 2.38 -2.07
C ALA A 46 -46.67 1.15 -2.42
N ALA A 47 -47.27 0.12 -3.02
CA ALA A 47 -46.55 -1.08 -3.44
C ALA A 47 -45.55 -0.79 -4.57
N ASP A 48 -45.95 -0.01 -5.58
CA ASP A 48 -45.07 0.38 -6.69
C ASP A 48 -43.94 1.30 -6.22
N LYS A 49 -44.25 2.25 -5.34
CA LYS A 49 -43.24 3.09 -4.69
C LYS A 49 -42.25 2.25 -3.88
N GLY A 50 -42.75 1.29 -3.09
CA GLY A 50 -41.90 0.39 -2.31
C GLY A 50 -40.97 -0.46 -3.18
N LYS A 51 -41.46 -0.98 -4.33
CA LYS A 51 -40.63 -1.70 -5.30
C LYS A 51 -39.56 -0.81 -5.92
N ALA A 52 -39.93 0.41 -6.33
CA ALA A 52 -38.99 1.36 -6.92
C ALA A 52 -37.90 1.80 -5.91
N GLU A 53 -38.27 2.05 -4.67
CA GLU A 53 -37.33 2.38 -3.59
C GLU A 53 -36.39 1.20 -3.28
N LEU A 54 -36.91 -0.03 -3.26
CA LEU A 54 -36.10 -1.24 -3.08
C LEU A 54 -35.10 -1.43 -4.23
N GLU A 55 -35.53 -1.25 -5.48
CA GLU A 55 -34.65 -1.35 -6.65
C GLU A 55 -33.55 -0.28 -6.61
N LEU A 56 -33.91 0.96 -6.24
CA LEU A 56 -32.95 2.05 -6.08
C LEU A 56 -31.97 1.79 -4.93
N ALA A 57 -32.43 1.26 -3.81
CA ALA A 57 -31.60 0.89 -2.67
C ALA A 57 -30.61 -0.22 -3.05
N ASN A 58 -31.07 -1.26 -3.74
CA ASN A 58 -30.22 -2.34 -4.23
C ASN A 58 -29.14 -1.82 -5.19
N LYS A 59 -29.51 -0.96 -6.16
CA LYS A 59 -28.54 -0.32 -7.06
C LYS A 59 -27.47 0.49 -6.30
N ARG A 60 -27.88 1.25 -5.28
CA ARG A 60 -26.94 2.02 -4.44
C ARG A 60 -26.02 1.10 -3.63
N VAL A 61 -26.53 -0.01 -3.10
CA VAL A 61 -25.72 -1.01 -2.38
C VAL A 61 -24.71 -1.64 -3.33
N ASP A 62 -25.12 -2.07 -4.52
CA ASP A 62 -24.23 -2.67 -5.51
C ASP A 62 -23.14 -1.67 -5.97
N GLN A 63 -23.51 -0.40 -6.17
CA GLN A 63 -22.55 0.68 -6.46
C GLN A 63 -21.56 0.87 -5.31
N ALA A 64 -22.03 1.01 -4.08
CA ALA A 64 -21.18 1.20 -2.91
C ALA A 64 -20.24 0.01 -2.67
N LEU A 65 -20.72 -1.22 -2.88
CA LEU A 65 -19.89 -2.44 -2.80
C LEU A 65 -18.82 -2.46 -3.89
N THR A 66 -19.15 -1.99 -5.09
CA THR A 66 -18.20 -1.93 -6.22
C THR A 66 -17.15 -0.86 -5.98
N GLU A 67 -17.54 0.34 -5.54
CA GLU A 67 -16.60 1.40 -5.12
C GLU A 67 -15.70 0.91 -3.99
N ALA A 68 -16.25 0.31 -2.92
CA ALA A 68 -15.46 -0.21 -1.81
C ALA A 68 -14.45 -1.29 -2.25
N ARG A 69 -14.82 -2.17 -3.18
CA ARG A 69 -13.90 -3.16 -3.77
C ARG A 69 -12.79 -2.50 -4.58
N ASN A 70 -13.11 -1.51 -5.40
CA ASN A 70 -12.15 -0.78 -6.22
C ASN A 70 -11.17 0.02 -5.34
N GLU A 71 -11.67 0.73 -4.34
CA GLU A 71 -10.84 1.43 -3.35
C GLU A 71 -9.94 0.46 -2.58
N GLY A 72 -10.49 -0.69 -2.17
CA GLY A 72 -9.73 -1.75 -1.50
C GLY A 72 -8.58 -2.27 -2.37
N ALA A 73 -8.86 -2.59 -3.63
CA ALA A 73 -7.85 -3.04 -4.59
C ALA A 73 -6.79 -1.96 -4.87
N GLN A 74 -7.20 -0.69 -5.00
CA GLN A 74 -6.29 0.43 -5.18
C GLN A 74 -5.38 0.63 -3.95
N ARG A 75 -5.92 0.54 -2.74
CA ARG A 75 -5.12 0.64 -1.50
C ARG A 75 -4.09 -0.48 -1.39
N ILE A 76 -4.45 -1.70 -1.78
CA ILE A 76 -3.51 -2.84 -1.80
C ILE A 76 -2.40 -2.57 -2.83
N ALA A 77 -2.75 -2.18 -4.06
CA ALA A 77 -1.77 -1.86 -5.09
C ALA A 77 -0.81 -0.71 -4.67
N ASP A 78 -1.34 0.34 -4.04
CA ASP A 78 -0.54 1.45 -3.51
C ASP A 78 0.38 0.99 -2.37
N ALA A 79 -0.09 0.10 -1.50
CA ALA A 79 0.71 -0.46 -0.42
C ALA A 79 1.84 -1.36 -0.96
N GLU A 80 1.57 -2.22 -1.93
CA GLU A 80 2.57 -3.05 -2.61
C GLU A 80 3.62 -2.20 -3.32
N LYS A 81 3.20 -1.16 -4.04
CA LYS A 81 4.11 -0.21 -4.70
C LYS A 81 5.02 0.49 -3.69
N ARG A 82 4.47 0.98 -2.57
CA ARG A 82 5.27 1.61 -1.50
C ARG A 82 6.22 0.61 -0.86
N ALA A 83 5.77 -0.61 -0.59
CA ALA A 83 6.61 -1.67 -0.03
C ALA A 83 7.78 -2.00 -0.96
N GLN A 84 7.55 -2.09 -2.27
CA GLN A 84 8.61 -2.31 -3.26
C GLN A 84 9.60 -1.15 -3.31
N MET A 85 9.11 0.10 -3.33
CA MET A 85 9.97 1.29 -3.28
C MET A 85 10.83 1.33 -2.02
N THR A 86 10.25 1.06 -0.85
CA THR A 86 10.99 1.01 0.42
C THR A 86 11.99 -0.15 0.44
N ALA A 87 11.64 -1.31 -0.11
CA ALA A 87 12.56 -2.44 -0.21
C ALA A 87 13.76 -2.10 -1.12
N ASP A 88 13.53 -1.41 -2.23
CA ASP A 88 14.60 -0.99 -3.14
C ASP A 88 15.47 0.12 -2.53
N GLU A 89 14.87 1.07 -1.80
CA GLU A 89 15.60 2.09 -1.04
C GLU A 89 16.48 1.47 0.05
N ILE A 90 15.94 0.51 0.83
CA ILE A 90 16.71 -0.24 1.83
C ILE A 90 17.88 -0.98 1.19
N LYS A 91 17.67 -1.63 0.04
CA LYS A 91 18.74 -2.33 -0.69
C LYS A 91 19.81 -1.35 -1.18
N GLN A 92 19.43 -0.21 -1.74
CA GLN A 92 20.37 0.80 -2.21
C GLN A 92 21.20 1.37 -1.05
N ASN A 93 20.56 1.71 0.07
CA ASN A 93 21.24 2.18 1.27
C ASN A 93 22.19 1.13 1.84
N ALA A 94 21.77 -0.15 1.88
CA ALA A 94 22.61 -1.26 2.32
C ALA A 94 23.83 -1.47 1.39
N GLN A 95 23.65 -1.34 0.07
CA GLN A 95 24.75 -1.44 -0.90
C GLN A 95 25.73 -0.26 -0.76
N ALA A 96 25.22 0.95 -0.58
CA ALA A 96 26.04 2.14 -0.35
C ALA A 96 26.85 2.02 0.95
N GLU A 97 26.22 1.54 2.03
CA GLU A 97 26.88 1.30 3.31
C GLU A 97 27.93 0.18 3.20
N ALA A 98 27.62 -0.93 2.52
CA ALA A 98 28.57 -2.00 2.27
C ALA A 98 29.77 -1.51 1.45
N ALA A 99 29.54 -0.69 0.41
CA ALA A 99 30.60 -0.08 -0.38
C ALA A 99 31.49 0.86 0.47
N ARG A 100 30.88 1.64 1.38
CA ARG A 100 31.60 2.50 2.33
C ARG A 100 32.48 1.69 3.27
N ILE A 101 31.94 0.62 3.86
CA ILE A 101 32.70 -0.28 4.75
C ILE A 101 33.88 -0.92 4.01
N ILE A 102 33.67 -1.40 2.78
CA ILE A 102 34.75 -1.97 1.95
C ILE A 102 35.81 -0.93 1.63
N ALA A 103 35.42 0.30 1.28
CA ALA A 103 36.36 1.38 1.00
C ALA A 103 37.20 1.73 2.24
N GLN A 104 36.57 1.83 3.42
CA GLN A 104 37.26 2.06 4.68
C GLN A 104 38.22 0.91 5.01
N ALA A 105 37.79 -0.34 4.90
CA ALA A 105 38.63 -1.51 5.15
C ALA A 105 39.84 -1.57 4.21
N LYS A 106 39.69 -1.17 2.93
CA LYS A 106 40.80 -1.07 1.98
C LYS A 106 41.80 0.02 2.38
N ALA A 107 41.31 1.19 2.79
CA ALA A 107 42.17 2.29 3.26
C ALA A 107 42.95 1.89 4.52
N GLU A 108 42.29 1.23 5.47
CA GLU A 108 42.93 0.70 6.68
C GLU A 108 43.97 -0.38 6.33
N ALA A 109 43.66 -1.30 5.40
CA ALA A 109 44.61 -2.32 4.95
C ALA A 109 45.84 -1.73 4.25
N GLU A 110 45.67 -0.69 3.45
CA GLU A 110 46.78 0.04 2.82
C GLU A 110 47.65 0.72 3.87
N GLN A 111 47.05 1.40 4.86
CA GLN A 111 47.77 2.01 5.97
C GLN A 111 48.57 0.97 6.78
N GLN A 112 47.98 -0.20 7.07
CA GLN A 112 48.68 -1.29 7.75
C GLN A 112 49.82 -1.87 6.91
N THR A 113 49.64 -1.96 5.59
CA THR A 113 50.68 -2.41 4.67
C THR A 113 51.87 -1.44 4.65
N VAL A 114 51.62 -0.13 4.65
CA VAL A 114 52.68 0.89 4.74
C VAL A 114 53.45 0.75 6.06
N ARG A 115 52.75 0.67 7.21
CA ARG A 115 53.37 0.46 8.52
C ARG A 115 54.20 -0.83 8.59
N ALA A 116 53.68 -1.92 8.03
CA ALA A 116 54.39 -3.19 7.96
C ALA A 116 55.65 -3.08 7.10
N ARG A 117 55.60 -2.37 5.96
CA ARG A 117 56.78 -2.12 5.11
C ARG A 117 57.83 -1.27 5.82
N GLU A 118 57.42 -0.26 6.58
CA GLU A 118 58.34 0.56 7.39
C GLU A 118 59.04 -0.30 8.46
N SER A 119 58.29 -1.09 9.22
CA SER A 119 58.85 -2.04 10.20
C SER A 119 59.80 -3.06 9.57
N LEU A 120 59.45 -3.59 8.39
CA LEU A 120 60.32 -4.50 7.64
C LEU A 120 61.60 -3.79 7.16
N ARG A 121 61.52 -2.53 6.75
CA ARG A 121 62.70 -1.74 6.33
C ARG A 121 63.69 -1.56 7.47
N ASP A 122 63.20 -1.28 8.68
CA ASP A 122 64.04 -1.18 9.88
C ASP A 122 64.71 -2.53 10.21
N GLN A 123 63.94 -3.63 10.14
CA GLN A 123 64.47 -4.98 10.35
C GLN A 123 65.52 -5.37 9.28
N VAL A 124 65.29 -5.01 8.01
CA VAL A 124 66.23 -5.25 6.92
C VAL A 124 67.49 -4.42 7.09
N ALA A 125 67.41 -3.17 7.57
CA ALA A 125 68.59 -2.35 7.86
C ALA A 125 69.46 -3.01 8.96
N VAL A 126 68.83 -3.49 10.04
CA VAL A 126 69.52 -4.24 11.11
C VAL A 126 70.14 -5.54 10.56
N LEU A 127 69.42 -6.28 9.72
CA LEU A 127 69.91 -7.52 9.12
C LEU A 127 71.05 -7.27 8.12
N ALA A 128 71.00 -6.19 7.35
CA ALA A 128 72.04 -5.79 6.41
C ALA A 128 73.35 -5.42 7.12
N VAL A 129 73.27 -4.69 8.24
CA VAL A 129 74.44 -4.38 9.08
C VAL A 129 75.04 -5.68 9.64
N LYS A 130 74.22 -6.59 10.19
CA LYS A 130 74.69 -7.90 10.67
C LYS A 130 75.32 -8.75 9.55
N GLY A 131 74.75 -8.72 8.35
CA GLY A 131 75.29 -9.40 7.17
C GLY A 131 76.63 -8.83 6.75
N ALA A 132 76.77 -7.50 6.72
CA ALA A 132 78.02 -6.81 6.42
C ALA A 132 79.11 -7.13 7.47
N GLU A 133 78.75 -7.13 8.77
CA GLU A 133 79.65 -7.54 9.86
C GLU A 133 80.14 -8.99 9.70
N GLN A 134 79.26 -9.90 9.27
CA GLN A 134 79.60 -11.31 9.06
C GLN A 134 80.47 -11.54 7.82
N ILE A 135 80.24 -10.80 6.74
CA ILE A 135 81.11 -10.79 5.55
C ILE A 135 82.49 -10.25 5.92
N LEU A 136 82.56 -9.11 6.62
CA LEU A 136 83.82 -8.53 7.06
C LEU A 136 84.59 -9.51 7.97
N LYS A 137 83.93 -10.15 8.94
CA LYS A 137 84.56 -11.20 9.79
C LYS A 137 85.11 -12.37 8.99
N ARG A 138 84.50 -12.73 7.86
CA ARG A 138 84.97 -13.82 6.99
C ARG A 138 86.12 -13.38 6.07
N GLU A 139 86.13 -12.12 5.65
CA GLU A 139 87.22 -11.52 4.87
C GLU A 139 88.39 -11.03 5.71
N VAL A 140 88.26 -10.98 7.04
CA VAL A 140 89.37 -10.81 8.00
C VAL A 140 90.29 -12.03 7.90
N ASN A 141 91.14 -12.00 6.88
CA ASN A 141 92.22 -12.94 6.68
C ASN A 141 93.38 -12.44 7.54
N ALA A 142 93.76 -13.22 8.55
CA ALA A 142 94.92 -12.94 9.39
C ALA A 142 96.19 -12.69 8.56
N GLN A 143 96.29 -13.28 7.37
CA GLN A 143 97.40 -13.08 6.45
C GLN A 143 97.41 -11.68 5.82
N VAL A 144 96.25 -11.17 5.38
CA VAL A 144 96.15 -9.83 4.76
C VAL A 144 96.28 -8.73 5.83
N HIS A 145 95.74 -8.97 7.02
CA HIS A 145 95.91 -8.05 8.14
C HIS A 145 97.31 -8.07 8.74
N ALA A 146 98.05 -9.19 8.66
CA ALA A 146 99.47 -9.20 9.01
C ALA A 146 100.29 -8.30 8.08
N ASP A 147 100.02 -8.33 6.77
CA ASP A 147 100.70 -7.45 5.81
C ASP A 147 100.34 -5.97 6.02
N LEU A 148 99.08 -5.65 6.31
CA LEU A 148 98.64 -4.29 6.63
C LEU A 148 99.19 -3.78 7.97
N LEU A 149 99.23 -4.64 9.01
CA LEU A 149 99.85 -4.32 10.30
C LEU A 149 101.37 -4.12 10.15
N ASN A 150 102.01 -4.87 9.25
CA ASN A 150 103.43 -4.70 8.94
C ASN A 150 103.70 -3.40 8.15
N GLN A 151 102.82 -3.02 7.21
CA GLN A 151 102.91 -1.72 6.52
C GLN A 151 102.69 -0.55 7.48
N LEU A 152 101.72 -0.62 8.40
CA LEU A 152 101.50 0.44 9.40
C LEU A 152 102.68 0.57 10.38
N LYS A 153 103.35 -0.54 10.71
CA LYS A 153 104.59 -0.54 11.49
C LYS A 153 105.79 0.05 10.75
N ALA A 154 105.74 0.15 9.43
CA ALA A 154 106.81 0.72 8.59
C ALA A 154 106.61 2.22 8.30
N GLU A 155 105.41 2.77 8.55
CA GLU A 155 105.11 4.20 8.44
C GLU A 155 105.20 4.97 9.79
N LEU A 156 105.51 4.28 10.89
CA LEU A 156 105.85 4.85 12.20
C LEU A 156 107.35 4.72 12.47
#